data_AF-A0A753AFI0-F1
#
_entry.id   AF-A0A753AFI0-F1
#
_cell.length_a   1.000
_cell.length_b   1.000
_cell.length_c   1.000
_cell.angle_alpha   90.00
_cell.angle_beta   90.00
_cell.angle_gamma   90.00
#
_symmetry.space_group_name_H-M   'P 1'
#
loop_
_entity.id
_entity.type
_entity.pdbx_description
1 polymer ?
#
loop_
_entity_poly.entity_id
_entity_poly.type
_entity_poly.pdbx_seq_one_letter_code
_entity_poly.pdbx_strand_id
1 'polypeptide(L)'
;MLNQLFHNPDVLKRLTASSLGSLIQSYAMSHAGKLSPSTMQHRIRAAAHFGYWLDTQHIGINNVDACVLERFINHFSTCCCPQSRAGEHLHTAIGAREFLMYLGKTGVISPFLPMHEESSARKSLLDKFFQWTQLNRGISRQTGIAQCSHAATVLDSLGDDIGCWTVKDIRQFVLSHFEQYKASYIKAVGSNLRAFLRFLVIEGLCQPELIDAVPKTAHWTLSEI
;
A
#
# COMPACT_ATOMS: atom_id res chain seq x y z
N MET A 1 8.12 -19.64 -12.52
CA MET A 1 8.13 -18.29 -11.90
C MET A 1 7.60 -18.30 -10.47
N LEU A 2 6.33 -18.65 -10.20
CA LEU A 2 5.80 -18.67 -8.82
C LEU A 2 6.63 -19.57 -7.88
N ASN A 3 7.04 -20.75 -8.33
CA ASN A 3 7.89 -21.68 -7.56
C ASN A 3 9.30 -21.14 -7.24
N GLN A 4 9.78 -20.12 -7.98
CA GLN A 4 11.05 -19.44 -7.68
C GLN A 4 10.87 -18.36 -6.62
N LEU A 5 9.66 -17.82 -6.49
CA LEU A 5 9.32 -16.80 -5.50
C LEU A 5 8.81 -17.44 -4.20
N PHE A 6 8.15 -18.60 -4.27
CA PHE A 6 7.59 -19.30 -3.13
C PHE A 6 7.99 -20.78 -3.20
N HIS A 7 8.84 -21.21 -2.27
CA HIS A 7 9.37 -22.58 -2.25
C HIS A 7 8.43 -23.59 -1.57
N ASN A 8 7.44 -23.12 -0.80
CA ASN A 8 6.50 -23.99 -0.08
C ASN A 8 5.28 -24.32 -0.97
N PRO A 9 5.00 -25.62 -1.23
CA PRO A 9 3.91 -26.05 -2.11
C PRO A 9 2.51 -25.72 -1.58
N ASP A 10 2.28 -25.77 -0.26
CA ASP A 10 1.00 -25.40 0.35
C ASP A 10 0.73 -23.89 0.25
N VAL A 11 1.79 -23.08 0.28
CA VAL A 11 1.69 -21.65 0.01
C VAL A 11 1.29 -21.42 -1.45
N LEU A 12 1.94 -22.10 -2.39
CA LEU A 12 1.61 -22.00 -3.82
C LEU A 12 0.15 -22.39 -4.08
N LYS A 13 -0.29 -23.54 -3.53
CA LYS A 13 -1.68 -24.01 -3.65
C LYS A 13 -2.68 -22.97 -3.14
N ARG A 14 -2.41 -22.33 -2.01
CA ARG A 14 -3.27 -21.25 -1.47
C ARG A 14 -3.27 -20.00 -2.34
N LEU A 15 -2.13 -19.62 -2.90
CA LEU A 15 -2.01 -18.41 -3.74
C LEU A 15 -2.77 -18.55 -5.05
N THR A 16 -2.92 -19.77 -5.57
CA THR A 16 -3.61 -20.06 -6.83
C THR A 16 -4.99 -20.67 -6.64
N ALA A 17 -5.51 -20.72 -5.40
CA ALA A 17 -6.77 -21.39 -5.08
C ALA A 17 -8.01 -20.61 -5.53
N SER A 18 -7.89 -19.30 -5.74
CA SER A 18 -9.01 -18.46 -6.15
C SER A 18 -9.26 -18.49 -7.65
N SER A 19 -10.38 -17.92 -8.08
CA SER A 19 -10.71 -17.70 -9.49
C SER A 19 -9.63 -16.95 -10.28
N LEU A 20 -8.75 -16.21 -9.59
CA LEU A 20 -7.66 -15.44 -10.22
C LEU A 20 -6.33 -16.19 -10.29
N GLY A 21 -6.27 -17.47 -9.90
CA GLY A 21 -5.01 -18.23 -9.78
C GLY A 21 -4.17 -18.25 -11.06
N SER A 22 -4.79 -18.46 -12.23
CA SER A 22 -4.12 -18.42 -13.53
C SER A 22 -3.59 -17.02 -13.88
N LEU A 23 -4.34 -15.98 -13.54
CA LEU A 23 -3.97 -14.58 -13.76
C LEU A 23 -2.79 -14.15 -12.87
N ILE A 24 -2.74 -14.64 -11.64
CA ILE A 24 -1.62 -14.41 -10.71
C ILE A 24 -0.32 -15.00 -11.29
N GLN A 25 -0.40 -16.17 -11.92
CA GLN A 25 0.75 -16.77 -12.58
C GLN A 25 1.23 -15.95 -13.77
N SER A 26 0.30 -15.50 -14.63
CA SER A 26 0.60 -14.60 -15.76
C SER A 26 1.22 -13.28 -15.31
N TYR A 27 0.70 -12.69 -14.22
CA TYR A 27 1.24 -11.48 -13.62
C TYR A 27 2.65 -11.65 -13.08
N ALA A 28 2.95 -12.76 -12.41
CA ALA A 28 4.30 -13.06 -11.93
C ALA A 28 5.30 -13.19 -13.09
N MET A 29 4.90 -13.77 -14.22
CA MET A 29 5.75 -13.90 -15.41
C MET A 29 6.01 -12.55 -16.08
N SER A 30 4.99 -11.69 -16.21
CA SER A 30 5.11 -10.39 -16.89
C SER A 30 6.01 -9.37 -16.16
N HIS A 31 6.22 -9.59 -14.85
CA HIS A 31 7.04 -8.76 -13.97
C HIS A 31 8.40 -9.40 -13.61
N ALA A 32 8.73 -10.55 -14.22
CA ALA A 32 10.03 -11.19 -14.03
C ALA A 32 11.19 -10.25 -14.34
N GLY A 33 12.12 -10.10 -13.39
CA GLY A 33 13.30 -9.22 -13.52
C GLY A 33 13.01 -7.71 -13.42
N LYS A 34 11.76 -7.28 -13.36
CA LYS A 34 11.38 -5.85 -13.23
C LYS A 34 11.22 -5.41 -11.78
N LEU A 35 10.88 -6.34 -10.90
CA LEU A 35 10.66 -6.12 -9.46
C LEU A 35 11.60 -6.98 -8.63
N SER A 36 11.91 -6.51 -7.42
CA SER A 36 12.64 -7.33 -6.45
C SER A 36 11.81 -8.57 -6.07
N PRO A 37 12.44 -9.71 -5.72
CA PRO A 37 11.70 -10.91 -5.30
C PRO A 37 10.74 -10.65 -4.14
N SER A 38 11.16 -9.87 -3.14
CA SER A 38 10.33 -9.50 -1.98
C SER A 38 9.11 -8.67 -2.41
N THR A 39 9.29 -7.65 -3.24
CA THR A 39 8.19 -6.85 -3.79
C THR A 39 7.21 -7.74 -4.54
N MET A 40 7.70 -8.60 -5.43
CA MET A 40 6.86 -9.49 -6.22
C MET A 40 6.06 -10.46 -5.35
N GLN A 41 6.66 -11.00 -4.29
CA GLN A 41 5.94 -11.84 -3.33
C GLN A 41 4.79 -11.08 -2.63
N HIS A 42 4.99 -9.83 -2.21
CA HIS A 42 3.90 -9.04 -1.63
C HIS A 42 2.79 -8.77 -2.64
N ARG A 43 3.13 -8.44 -3.90
CA ARG A 43 2.12 -8.24 -4.97
C ARG A 43 1.31 -9.51 -5.23
N ILE A 44 1.97 -10.68 -5.28
CA ILE A 44 1.29 -11.97 -5.48
C ILE A 44 0.37 -12.30 -4.31
N ARG A 45 0.81 -12.08 -3.06
CA ARG A 45 -0.04 -12.28 -1.87
C ARG A 45 -1.25 -11.36 -1.90
N ALA A 46 -1.07 -10.10 -2.29
CA ALA A 46 -2.15 -9.14 -2.44
C ALA A 46 -3.17 -9.59 -3.50
N ALA A 47 -2.71 -10.03 -4.68
CA ALA A 47 -3.57 -10.54 -5.74
C ALA A 47 -4.33 -11.82 -5.32
N ALA A 48 -3.67 -12.73 -4.60
CA ALA A 48 -4.31 -13.93 -4.05
C ALA A 48 -5.38 -13.60 -2.99
N HIS A 49 -5.09 -12.65 -2.11
CA HIS A 49 -6.05 -12.17 -1.12
C HIS A 49 -7.26 -11.51 -1.80
N PHE A 50 -7.02 -10.65 -2.79
CA PHE A 50 -8.08 -10.03 -3.58
C PHE A 50 -8.96 -11.08 -4.28
N GLY A 51 -8.35 -12.06 -4.95
CA GLY A 51 -9.10 -13.13 -5.61
C GLY A 51 -9.93 -13.96 -4.65
N TYR A 52 -9.38 -14.32 -3.48
CA TYR A 52 -10.16 -15.01 -2.46
C TYR A 52 -11.35 -14.16 -1.98
N TRP A 53 -11.12 -12.87 -1.72
CA TRP A 53 -12.19 -11.97 -1.31
C TRP A 53 -13.28 -11.86 -2.37
N LEU A 54 -12.94 -11.73 -3.66
CA LEU A 54 -13.92 -11.73 -4.75
C LEU A 54 -14.77 -13.01 -4.74
N ASP A 55 -14.15 -14.17 -4.58
CA ASP A 55 -14.85 -15.45 -4.54
C ASP A 55 -15.84 -15.51 -3.37
N THR A 56 -15.45 -15.02 -2.18
CA THR A 56 -16.35 -14.94 -1.01
C THR A 56 -17.49 -13.93 -1.17
N GLN A 57 -17.28 -12.89 -1.98
CA GLN A 57 -18.29 -11.87 -2.28
C GLN A 57 -19.13 -12.21 -3.52
N HIS A 58 -18.83 -13.34 -4.18
CA HIS A 58 -19.44 -13.77 -5.45
C HIS A 58 -19.35 -12.71 -6.56
N ILE A 59 -18.24 -11.96 -6.61
CA ILE A 59 -17.99 -10.94 -7.63
C ILE A 59 -17.17 -11.56 -8.76
N GLY A 60 -17.76 -11.67 -9.95
CA GLY A 60 -17.05 -12.13 -11.14
C GLY A 60 -16.00 -11.13 -11.61
N ILE A 61 -14.91 -11.62 -12.19
CA ILE A 61 -13.77 -10.80 -12.66
C ILE A 61 -14.19 -9.69 -13.65
N ASN A 62 -15.21 -9.92 -14.46
CA ASN A 62 -15.74 -8.95 -15.43
C ASN A 62 -16.44 -7.75 -14.77
N ASN A 63 -16.83 -7.87 -13.50
CA ASN A 63 -17.51 -6.82 -12.74
C ASN A 63 -16.54 -6.05 -11.84
N VAL A 64 -15.23 -6.28 -11.98
CA VAL A 64 -14.22 -5.61 -11.17
C VAL A 64 -13.96 -4.21 -11.71
N ASP A 65 -14.22 -3.22 -10.85
CA ASP A 65 -13.97 -1.80 -11.09
C ASP A 65 -13.34 -1.14 -9.86
N ALA A 66 -13.20 0.18 -9.90
CA ALA A 66 -12.64 0.95 -8.79
C ALA A 66 -13.49 0.86 -7.51
N CYS A 67 -14.82 0.77 -7.62
CA CYS A 67 -15.71 0.60 -6.47
C CYS A 67 -15.48 -0.76 -5.78
N VAL A 68 -15.25 -1.82 -6.56
CA VAL A 68 -14.89 -3.15 -6.04
C VAL A 68 -13.54 -3.11 -5.32
N LEU A 69 -12.56 -2.37 -5.85
CA LEU A 69 -11.27 -2.16 -5.16
C LEU A 69 -11.46 -1.42 -3.82
N GLU A 70 -12.28 -0.37 -3.77
CA GLU A 70 -12.55 0.36 -2.53
C GLU A 70 -13.25 -0.52 -1.48
N ARG A 71 -14.24 -1.32 -1.90
CA ARG A 71 -14.87 -2.31 -1.02
C ARG A 71 -13.87 -3.32 -0.47
N PHE A 72 -12.92 -3.75 -1.29
CA PHE A 72 -11.82 -4.58 -0.82
C PHE A 72 -10.94 -3.84 0.19
N ILE A 73 -10.57 -2.59 -0.03
CA ILE A 73 -9.76 -1.86 0.95
C ILE A 73 -10.52 -1.67 2.28
N ASN A 74 -11.81 -1.35 2.21
CA ASN A 74 -12.67 -1.18 3.39
C ASN A 74 -12.84 -2.47 4.20
N HIS A 75 -12.68 -3.64 3.59
CA HIS A 75 -12.79 -4.92 4.31
C HIS A 75 -11.64 -5.15 5.30
N PHE A 76 -10.52 -4.44 5.18
CA PHE A 76 -9.32 -4.67 5.99
C PHE A 76 -9.55 -4.53 7.50
N SER A 77 -10.44 -3.65 7.93
CA SER A 77 -10.77 -3.45 9.35
C SER A 77 -11.39 -4.69 10.01
N THR A 78 -12.02 -5.56 9.22
CA THR A 78 -12.73 -6.76 9.66
C THR A 78 -12.20 -8.03 8.99
N CYS A 79 -11.03 -7.93 8.33
CA CYS A 79 -10.50 -8.98 7.49
C CYS A 79 -10.15 -10.24 8.29
N CYS A 80 -10.83 -11.34 7.95
CA CYS A 80 -10.56 -12.68 8.49
C CYS A 80 -10.08 -13.66 7.40
N CYS A 81 -9.65 -13.15 6.24
CA CYS A 81 -9.26 -13.98 5.10
C CYS A 81 -8.00 -14.81 5.43
N PRO A 82 -7.97 -16.12 5.12
CA PRO A 82 -6.79 -16.97 5.33
C PRO A 82 -5.51 -16.49 4.61
N GLN A 83 -5.69 -15.69 3.55
CA GLN A 83 -4.66 -15.12 2.71
C GLN A 83 -4.13 -13.78 3.25
N SER A 84 -4.84 -13.17 4.21
CA SER A 84 -4.44 -11.91 4.82
C SER A 84 -3.29 -12.09 5.80
N ARG A 85 -2.52 -11.03 5.99
CA ARG A 85 -1.46 -10.93 7.00
C ARG A 85 -1.65 -9.65 7.79
N ALA A 86 -1.83 -9.80 9.10
CA ALA A 86 -1.79 -8.67 10.02
C ALA A 86 -0.48 -7.90 9.82
N GLY A 87 -0.54 -6.59 9.65
CA GLY A 87 0.66 -5.80 9.32
C GLY A 87 0.77 -5.34 7.87
N GLU A 88 0.05 -5.96 6.92
CA GLU A 88 0.32 -5.79 5.49
C GLU A 88 -0.83 -5.14 4.70
N HIS A 89 -1.84 -4.56 5.35
CA HIS A 89 -3.03 -3.99 4.68
C HIS A 89 -2.67 -2.93 3.64
N LEU A 90 -1.71 -2.06 3.96
CA LEU A 90 -1.20 -1.09 2.99
C LEU A 90 -0.58 -1.76 1.75
N HIS A 91 0.41 -2.64 1.95
CA HIS A 91 1.05 -3.33 0.84
C HIS A 91 0.06 -4.18 0.03
N THR A 92 -0.99 -4.66 0.70
CA THR A 92 -2.11 -5.39 0.10
C THR A 92 -2.95 -4.48 -0.79
N ALA A 93 -3.35 -3.29 -0.34
CA ALA A 93 -4.08 -2.32 -1.17
C ALA A 93 -3.32 -1.97 -2.44
N ILE A 94 -2.04 -1.59 -2.30
CA ILE A 94 -1.23 -1.19 -3.45
C ILE A 94 -1.01 -2.41 -4.37
N GLY A 95 -0.79 -3.60 -3.78
CA GLY A 95 -0.59 -4.82 -4.56
C GLY A 95 -1.82 -5.21 -5.38
N ALA A 96 -3.01 -5.07 -4.80
CA ALA A 96 -4.27 -5.27 -5.51
C ALA A 96 -4.44 -4.24 -6.62
N ARG A 97 -4.18 -2.95 -6.35
CA ARG A 97 -4.26 -1.88 -7.36
C ARG A 97 -3.36 -2.14 -8.57
N GLU A 98 -2.08 -2.45 -8.33
CA GLU A 98 -1.12 -2.78 -9.40
C GLU A 98 -1.53 -4.00 -10.22
N PHE A 99 -2.09 -5.01 -9.56
CA PHE A 99 -2.58 -6.18 -10.23
C PHE A 99 -3.78 -5.85 -11.13
N LEU A 100 -4.73 -5.03 -10.67
CA LEU A 100 -5.86 -4.57 -11.48
C LEU A 100 -5.44 -3.71 -12.67
N MET A 101 -4.47 -2.81 -12.49
CA MET A 101 -3.88 -2.06 -13.59
C MET A 101 -3.26 -2.98 -14.65
N TYR A 102 -2.56 -4.04 -14.22
CA TYR A 102 -2.07 -5.06 -15.14
C TYR A 102 -3.21 -5.76 -15.88
N LEU A 103 -4.27 -6.20 -15.18
CA LEU A 103 -5.40 -6.88 -15.81
C LEU A 103 -6.11 -6.01 -16.84
N GLY A 104 -6.34 -4.73 -16.51
CA GLY A 104 -6.90 -3.76 -17.44
C GLY A 104 -6.01 -3.53 -18.66
N LYS A 105 -4.69 -3.39 -18.46
CA LYS A 105 -3.71 -3.25 -19.54
C LYS A 105 -3.66 -4.48 -20.46
N THR A 106 -3.88 -5.68 -19.93
CA THR A 106 -3.94 -6.92 -20.72
C THR A 106 -5.31 -7.24 -21.29
N GLY A 107 -6.32 -6.39 -21.05
CA GLY A 107 -7.68 -6.58 -21.55
C GLY A 107 -8.46 -7.71 -20.88
N VAL A 108 -8.04 -8.16 -19.69
CA VAL A 108 -8.76 -9.19 -18.91
C VAL A 108 -9.99 -8.61 -18.25
N ILE A 109 -9.90 -7.35 -17.83
CA ILE A 109 -11.03 -6.55 -17.33
C ILE A 109 -11.13 -5.28 -18.17
N SER A 110 -12.26 -4.57 -18.05
CA SER A 110 -12.38 -3.21 -18.59
C SER A 110 -11.20 -2.34 -18.12
N PRO A 111 -10.74 -1.38 -18.93
CA PRO A 111 -9.61 -0.52 -18.57
C PRO A 111 -9.76 -0.01 -17.14
N PHE A 112 -8.88 -0.50 -16.27
CA PHE A 112 -8.93 -0.16 -14.86
C PHE A 112 -8.32 1.22 -14.70
N LEU A 113 -9.17 2.24 -14.78
CA LEU A 113 -8.86 3.58 -14.34
C LEU A 113 -9.14 3.60 -12.84
N PRO A 114 -8.12 3.73 -11.98
CA PRO A 114 -8.40 3.97 -10.59
C PRO A 114 -9.25 5.24 -10.48
N MET A 115 -10.25 5.27 -9.58
CA MET A 115 -11.12 6.44 -9.38
C MET A 115 -10.36 7.75 -9.12
N HIS A 116 -9.09 7.62 -8.72
CA HIS A 116 -8.10 8.66 -8.80
C HIS A 116 -7.06 8.22 -9.83
N GLU A 117 -7.09 8.79 -11.04
CA GLU A 117 -5.84 8.95 -11.78
C GLU A 117 -4.86 9.57 -10.77
N GLU A 118 -3.74 8.90 -10.50
CA GLU A 118 -2.67 9.54 -9.75
C GLU A 118 -2.35 10.82 -10.49
N SER A 119 -2.81 11.95 -9.94
CA SER A 119 -2.60 13.26 -10.55
C SER A 119 -1.11 13.35 -10.89
N SER A 120 -0.78 13.90 -12.05
CA SER A 120 0.63 14.11 -12.44
C SER A 120 1.41 14.83 -11.34
N ALA A 121 0.73 15.68 -10.56
CA ALA A 121 1.25 16.32 -9.35
C ALA A 121 1.58 15.34 -8.22
N ARG A 122 0.68 14.40 -7.89
CA ARG A 122 0.91 13.36 -6.87
C ARG A 122 2.09 12.49 -7.21
N LYS A 123 2.16 12.03 -8.46
CA LYS A 123 3.29 11.22 -8.94
C LYS A 123 4.61 12.00 -8.88
N SER A 124 4.60 13.24 -9.34
CA SER A 124 5.77 14.13 -9.27
C SER A 124 6.24 14.35 -7.82
N LEU A 125 5.31 14.53 -6.88
CA LEU A 125 5.62 14.69 -5.46
C LEU A 125 6.28 13.43 -4.88
N LEU A 126 5.74 12.25 -5.17
CA LEU A 126 6.32 10.98 -4.70
C LEU A 126 7.69 10.70 -5.33
N ASP A 127 7.89 11.07 -6.59
CA ASP A 127 9.20 10.97 -7.27
C ASP A 127 10.22 11.92 -6.63
N LYS A 128 9.85 13.17 -6.34
CA LYS A 128 10.70 14.12 -5.60
C LYS A 128 11.02 13.61 -4.20
N PHE A 129 10.04 13.07 -3.49
CA PHE A 129 10.27 12.48 -2.17
C PHE A 129 11.25 11.31 -2.26
N PHE A 130 11.08 10.42 -3.23
CA PHE A 130 12.01 9.32 -3.46
C PHE A 130 13.43 9.83 -3.68
N GLN A 131 13.63 10.79 -4.58
CA GLN A 131 14.93 11.40 -4.83
C GLN A 131 15.52 12.02 -3.56
N TRP A 132 14.72 12.75 -2.78
CA TRP A 132 15.13 13.32 -1.51
C TRP A 132 15.58 12.24 -0.51
N THR A 133 14.89 11.10 -0.43
CA THR A 133 15.32 10.00 0.45
C THR A 133 16.65 9.39 0.03
N GLN A 134 16.92 9.31 -1.28
CA GLN A 134 18.18 8.79 -1.80
C GLN A 134 19.35 9.75 -1.56
N LEU A 135 19.13 11.05 -1.75
CA LEU A 135 20.18 12.07 -1.64
C LEU A 135 20.50 12.43 -0.19
N ASN A 136 19.50 12.51 0.69
CA ASN A 136 19.65 13.15 1.99
C ASN A 136 19.67 12.19 3.18
N ARG A 137 19.32 10.90 2.99
CA ARG A 137 19.22 9.96 4.12
C ARG A 137 20.11 8.73 4.01
N GLY A 138 20.77 8.52 2.87
CA GLY A 138 21.63 7.35 2.66
C GLY A 138 20.92 6.01 2.88
N ILE A 139 19.59 5.98 2.77
CA ILE A 139 18.81 4.75 2.95
C ILE A 139 18.87 3.90 1.68
N SER A 140 18.67 2.60 1.84
CA SER A 140 18.62 1.70 0.69
C SER A 140 17.49 2.10 -0.26
N ARG A 141 17.69 1.86 -1.56
CA ARG A 141 16.66 2.09 -2.60
C ARG A 141 15.33 1.41 -2.24
N GLN A 142 15.40 0.22 -1.65
CA GLN A 142 14.22 -0.54 -1.25
C GLN A 142 13.50 0.11 -0.06
N THR A 143 14.24 0.69 0.89
CA THR A 143 13.68 1.51 1.97
C THR A 143 13.02 2.77 1.44
N GLY A 144 13.64 3.44 0.45
CA GLY A 144 13.04 4.62 -0.21
C GLY A 144 11.72 4.29 -0.91
N ILE A 145 11.66 3.18 -1.65
CA ILE A 145 10.41 2.69 -2.27
C ILE A 145 9.35 2.41 -1.21
N ALA A 146 9.71 1.74 -0.12
CA ALA A 146 8.78 1.48 0.98
C ALA A 146 8.29 2.78 1.64
N GLN A 147 9.14 3.81 1.77
CA GLN A 147 8.72 5.13 2.28
C GLN A 147 7.75 5.84 1.33
N CYS A 148 8.00 5.81 0.03
CA CYS A 148 7.08 6.38 -0.97
C CYS A 148 5.73 5.67 -0.98
N SER A 149 5.75 4.34 -0.83
CA SER A 149 4.55 3.53 -0.67
C SER A 149 3.73 3.93 0.56
N HIS A 150 4.37 4.27 1.69
CA HIS A 150 3.68 4.79 2.87
C HIS A 150 3.19 6.23 2.66
N ALA A 151 3.97 7.08 2.00
CA ALA A 151 3.56 8.45 1.69
C ALA A 151 2.30 8.49 0.80
N ALA A 152 2.21 7.60 -0.19
CA ALA A 152 1.02 7.43 -1.02
C ALA A 152 -0.23 7.09 -0.19
N THR A 153 -0.10 6.27 0.86
CA THR A 153 -1.21 5.96 1.79
C THR A 153 -1.70 7.16 2.55
N VAL A 154 -0.76 8.00 2.99
CA VAL A 154 -1.07 9.21 3.72
C VAL A 154 -1.85 10.14 2.81
N LEU A 155 -1.43 10.30 1.55
CA LEU A 155 -2.14 11.07 0.53
C LEU A 155 -3.52 10.47 0.19
N ASP A 156 -3.64 9.14 0.13
CA ASP A 156 -4.93 8.47 -0.08
C ASP A 156 -5.89 8.71 1.11
N SER A 157 -5.36 8.84 2.32
CA SER A 157 -6.18 8.99 3.54
C SER A 157 -6.51 10.46 3.86
N LEU A 158 -5.56 11.37 3.66
CA LEU A 158 -5.67 12.79 4.01
C LEU A 158 -5.94 13.69 2.81
N GLY A 159 -5.88 13.15 1.59
CA GLY A 159 -6.05 13.90 0.35
C GLY A 159 -4.76 14.56 -0.16
N ASP A 160 -4.81 15.03 -1.41
CA ASP A 160 -3.67 15.66 -2.09
C ASP A 160 -3.47 17.13 -1.73
N ASP A 161 -4.45 17.77 -1.07
CA ASP A 161 -4.35 19.16 -0.63
C ASP A 161 -3.60 19.25 0.70
N ILE A 162 -2.29 19.08 0.60
CA ILE A 162 -1.35 19.04 1.73
C ILE A 162 -1.40 20.34 2.57
N GLY A 163 -1.72 21.47 1.93
CA GLY A 163 -1.83 22.77 2.61
C GLY A 163 -3.00 22.82 3.60
N CYS A 164 -4.01 21.96 3.43
CA CYS A 164 -5.15 21.85 4.33
C CYS A 164 -4.93 20.87 5.49
N TRP A 165 -3.81 20.15 5.53
CA TRP A 165 -3.56 19.16 6.58
C TRP A 165 -3.34 19.83 7.93
N THR A 166 -4.02 19.33 8.96
CA THR A 166 -3.88 19.80 10.33
C THR A 166 -3.17 18.78 11.23
N VAL A 167 -2.67 19.25 12.38
CA VAL A 167 -2.12 18.38 13.44
C VAL A 167 -3.13 17.31 13.85
N LYS A 168 -4.42 17.65 13.88
CA LYS A 168 -5.51 16.73 14.22
C LYS A 168 -5.65 15.63 13.17
N ASP A 169 -5.54 15.95 11.89
CA ASP A 169 -5.64 14.98 10.80
C ASP A 169 -4.50 13.97 10.85
N ILE A 170 -3.27 14.45 11.09
CA ILE A 170 -2.10 13.58 11.29
C ILE A 170 -2.30 12.65 12.48
N ARG A 171 -2.75 13.18 13.62
CA ARG A 171 -3.03 12.39 14.84
C ARG A 171 -4.11 11.34 14.60
N GLN A 172 -5.20 11.72 13.93
CA GLN A 172 -6.30 10.81 13.62
C GLN A 172 -5.88 9.73 12.62
N PHE A 173 -5.09 10.07 11.61
CA PHE A 173 -4.50 9.09 10.69
C PHE A 173 -3.64 8.09 11.46
N VAL A 174 -2.76 8.58 12.33
CA VAL A 174 -1.91 7.73 13.17
C VAL A 174 -2.76 6.81 14.07
N LEU A 175 -3.76 7.32 14.77
CA LEU A 175 -4.60 6.50 15.65
C LEU A 175 -5.38 5.44 14.85
N SER A 176 -6.10 5.86 13.82
CA SER A 176 -6.96 4.97 13.01
C SER A 176 -6.19 3.89 12.25
N HIS A 177 -4.96 4.15 11.82
CA HIS A 177 -4.16 3.17 11.08
C HIS A 177 -3.42 2.17 11.96
N PHE A 178 -3.22 2.42 13.27
CA PHE A 178 -2.23 1.68 14.05
C PHE A 178 -2.73 0.96 15.31
N GLU A 179 -4.01 1.07 15.68
CA GLU A 179 -4.58 0.38 16.86
C GLU A 179 -4.36 -1.14 16.89
N GLN A 180 -4.20 -1.78 15.72
CA GLN A 180 -4.10 -3.24 15.59
C GLN A 180 -2.67 -3.79 15.38
N TYR A 181 -1.63 -2.95 15.46
CA TYR A 181 -0.27 -3.30 15.00
C TYR A 181 0.74 -3.47 16.14
N LYS A 182 1.78 -4.28 15.89
CA LYS A 182 2.90 -4.47 16.83
C LYS A 182 3.75 -3.20 16.95
N ALA A 183 4.28 -2.93 18.14
CA ALA A 183 5.11 -1.75 18.45
C ALA A 183 6.29 -1.51 17.49
N SER A 184 6.91 -2.57 16.95
CA SER A 184 8.00 -2.44 15.96
C SER A 184 7.53 -1.87 14.62
N TYR A 185 6.33 -2.24 14.18
CA TYR A 185 5.71 -1.72 12.96
C TYR A 185 5.29 -0.26 13.15
N ILE A 186 4.65 0.04 14.29
CA ILE A 186 4.27 1.40 14.70
C ILE A 186 5.47 2.36 14.64
N LYS A 187 6.61 1.94 15.23
CA LYS A 187 7.85 2.73 15.21
C LYS A 187 8.40 2.95 13.80
N ALA A 188 8.34 1.94 12.93
CA ALA A 188 8.81 2.03 11.56
C ALA A 188 7.94 3.00 10.74
N VAL A 189 6.62 2.90 10.86
CA VAL A 189 5.69 3.78 10.13
C VAL A 189 5.77 5.21 10.65
N GLY A 190 5.82 5.43 11.97
CA GLY A 190 6.01 6.77 12.53
C GLY A 190 7.34 7.42 12.07
N SER A 191 8.40 6.63 11.90
CA SER A 191 9.66 7.12 11.33
C SER A 191 9.52 7.51 9.86
N ASN A 192 8.79 6.73 9.06
CA ASN A 192 8.55 7.01 7.65
C ASN A 192 7.66 8.25 7.48
N LEU A 193 6.58 8.38 8.27
CA LEU A 193 5.70 9.54 8.25
C LEU A 193 6.44 10.83 8.61
N ARG A 194 7.25 10.83 9.68
CA ARG A 194 8.11 11.98 10.02
C ARG A 194 9.10 12.33 8.91
N ALA A 195 9.63 11.34 8.20
CA ALA A 195 10.53 11.60 7.08
C ALA A 195 9.79 12.28 5.92
N PHE A 196 8.57 11.83 5.61
CA PHE A 196 7.75 12.45 4.57
C PHE A 196 7.34 13.88 4.95
N LEU A 197 6.87 14.11 6.17
CA LEU A 197 6.51 15.45 6.65
C LEU A 197 7.71 16.41 6.61
N ARG A 198 8.91 15.95 6.97
CA ARG A 198 10.14 16.76 6.83
C ARG A 198 10.41 17.16 5.39
N PHE A 199 10.22 16.25 4.44
CA PHE A 199 10.34 16.57 3.03
C PHE A 199 9.30 17.61 2.61
N LEU A 200 8.04 17.46 3.02
CA LEU A 200 6.98 18.43 2.70
C LEU A 200 7.26 19.82 3.26
N VAL A 201 7.82 19.92 4.46
CA VAL A 201 8.24 21.20 5.06
C VAL A 201 9.38 21.84 4.26
N ILE A 202 10.37 21.05 3.81
CA ILE A 202 11.47 21.55 2.98
C ILE A 202 10.96 22.07 1.62
N GLU A 203 9.99 21.40 1.02
CA GLU A 203 9.33 21.86 -0.21
C GLU A 203 8.33 23.01 0.03
N GLY A 204 8.13 23.45 1.28
CA GLY A 204 7.21 24.53 1.63
C GLY A 204 5.73 24.18 1.49
N LEU A 205 5.40 22.89 1.50
CA LEU A 205 4.04 22.37 1.25
C LEU A 205 3.19 22.25 2.52
N CYS A 206 3.81 22.16 3.70
CA CYS A 206 3.09 22.11 4.96
C CYS A 206 3.86 22.79 6.10
N GLN A 207 3.16 23.02 7.20
CA GLN A 207 3.71 23.65 8.39
C GLN A 207 4.58 22.67 9.20
N PRO A 208 5.68 23.14 9.83
CA PRO A 208 6.62 22.29 10.56
C PRO A 208 6.00 21.56 11.76
N GLU A 209 4.95 22.12 12.36
CA GLU A 209 4.24 21.58 13.53
C GLU A 209 3.59 20.22 13.22
N LEU A 210 3.33 19.90 11.95
CA LEU A 210 2.81 18.58 11.57
C LEU A 210 3.80 17.46 11.88
N ILE A 211 5.11 17.73 11.88
CA ILE A 211 6.13 16.73 12.23
C ILE A 211 5.96 16.26 13.68
N ASP A 212 5.65 17.20 14.58
CA ASP A 212 5.49 16.95 16.01
C ASP A 212 4.15 16.28 16.36
N ALA A 213 3.20 16.28 15.43
CA ALA A 213 1.96 15.54 15.54
C ALA A 213 2.17 14.02 15.54
N VAL A 214 3.30 13.54 15.01
CA VAL A 214 3.65 12.11 14.97
C VAL A 214 4.38 11.73 16.25
N PRO A 215 3.80 10.86 17.11
CA PRO A 215 4.41 10.61 18.40
C PRO A 215 5.70 9.79 18.28
N LYS A 216 6.60 9.97 19.25
CA LYS A 216 7.99 9.46 19.21
C LYS A 216 8.13 8.03 19.75
N THR A 217 7.23 7.62 20.64
CA THR A 217 7.20 6.28 21.25
C THR A 217 6.43 5.29 20.36
N ALA A 218 6.27 4.03 20.77
CA ALA A 218 5.41 3.06 20.08
C ALA A 218 4.16 2.68 20.88
N HIS A 219 4.06 3.19 22.11
CA HIS A 219 2.88 3.10 22.96
C HIS A 219 2.15 4.42 22.78
N TRP A 220 1.15 4.44 21.91
CA TRP A 220 0.32 5.61 21.67
C TRP A 220 -1.02 5.33 22.29
N THR A 221 -1.34 6.01 23.39
CA THR A 221 -2.68 5.99 23.96
C THR A 221 -3.40 7.28 23.60
N LEU A 222 -4.74 7.21 23.47
CA LEU A 222 -5.61 8.38 23.26
C LEU A 222 -5.43 9.48 24.33
N SER A 223 -4.78 9.17 25.46
CA SER A 223 -4.49 10.09 26.55
C SER A 223 -3.21 10.92 26.35
N GLU A 224 -2.35 10.56 25.40
CA GLU A 224 -1.03 11.17 25.15
C GLU A 224 -0.99 12.04 23.87
N ILE A 225 -2.13 12.18 23.19
CA ILE A 225 -2.32 12.83 21.87
C ILE A 225 -3.48 13.81 21.96
#